data_AF-A0A3V3GX64-F1
#
_entry.id   AF-A0A3V3GX64-F1
#
_cell.length_a   1.000
_cell.length_b   1.000
_cell.length_c   1.000
_cell.angle_alpha   90.00
_cell.angle_beta   90.00
_cell.angle_gamma   90.00
#
_symmetry.space_group_name_H-M   'P 1'
#
loop_
_entity.id
_entity.type
_entity.pdbx_description
1 polymer ?
#
loop_
_entity_poly.entity_id
_entity_poly.type
_entity_poly.pdbx_seq_one_letter_code
_entity_poly.pdbx_strand_id
1 'polypeptide(L)'
;MDNIMLSRRPTSVNRGEVNLLGLGLSIAIGAVLIYGVISYATGVFSANDVQAEYSNGTTIITNARARLKTDGIYDFSGAADMTGTFIQLGGAPKGMIVGNKASGSATLKNQFGGSVTLAPATSNGAAKAAFTVTYNAIPYEACTQLSTQMSGSPNVATTSINGTSNSGVVSAANAGKQCVADSGSTGTNTLAFTTNS
;
A
#
# COMPACT_ATOMS: atom_id res chain seq x y z
N MET A 1 -1.75 -61.21 -5.92
CA MET A 1 -2.81 -60.19 -5.73
C MET A 1 -2.12 -59.04 -5.04
N ASP A 2 -1.50 -58.14 -5.81
CA ASP A 2 -0.62 -57.11 -5.29
C ASP A 2 -1.37 -55.78 -5.23
N ASN A 3 -1.60 -55.29 -4.01
CA ASN A 3 -2.30 -54.04 -3.76
C ASN A 3 -1.35 -52.85 -3.94
N ILE A 4 -1.68 -51.98 -4.90
CA ILE A 4 -1.02 -50.71 -5.19
C ILE A 4 -1.30 -49.72 -4.04
N MET A 5 -0.29 -49.38 -3.24
CA MET A 5 -0.33 -48.21 -2.37
C MET A 5 0.16 -46.96 -3.13
N LEU A 6 -0.76 -46.06 -3.45
CA LEU A 6 -0.49 -44.72 -3.97
C LEU A 6 0.19 -43.86 -2.90
N SER A 7 1.51 -43.66 -3.04
CA SER A 7 2.29 -42.71 -2.25
C SER A 7 1.93 -41.28 -2.64
N ARG A 8 1.10 -40.61 -1.83
CA ARG A 8 0.91 -39.15 -1.91
C ARG A 8 2.17 -38.47 -1.40
N ARG A 9 2.97 -37.89 -2.30
CA ARG A 9 4.05 -36.96 -1.92
C ARG A 9 3.43 -35.65 -1.42
N PRO A 10 3.71 -35.19 -0.19
CA PRO A 10 3.42 -33.82 0.20
C PRO A 10 4.43 -32.90 -0.49
N THR A 11 3.95 -32.02 -1.38
CA THR A 11 4.73 -30.86 -1.82
C THR A 11 4.88 -29.93 -0.62
N SER A 12 6.09 -29.88 -0.05
CA SER A 12 6.45 -28.87 0.94
C SER A 12 6.44 -27.50 0.26
N VAL A 13 5.43 -26.69 0.56
CA VAL A 13 5.48 -25.25 0.29
C VAL A 13 6.51 -24.70 1.27
N ASN A 14 7.72 -24.49 0.79
CA ASN A 14 8.79 -23.86 1.54
C ASN A 14 8.37 -22.41 1.81
N ARG A 15 7.73 -22.17 2.97
CA ARG A 15 7.56 -20.83 3.52
C ARG A 15 8.95 -20.43 4.02
N GLY A 16 9.76 -19.93 3.10
CA GLY A 16 11.06 -19.36 3.43
C GLY A 16 10.86 -18.38 4.57
N GLU A 17 11.51 -18.65 5.70
CA GLU A 17 11.57 -17.73 6.81
C GLU A 17 12.17 -16.44 6.27
N VAL A 18 11.33 -15.40 6.15
CA VAL A 18 11.75 -14.13 5.59
C VAL A 18 12.64 -13.46 6.61
N ASN A 19 13.93 -13.78 6.54
CA ASN A 19 14.95 -13.17 7.38
C ASN A 19 14.99 -11.66 7.09
N LEU A 20 15.09 -10.84 8.15
CA LEU A 20 15.13 -9.39 8.06
C LEU A 20 16.23 -8.90 7.09
N LEU A 21 17.32 -9.67 6.98
CA LEU A 21 18.40 -9.45 6.01
C LEU A 21 17.98 -9.70 4.55
N GLY A 22 17.13 -10.70 4.30
CA GLY A 22 16.59 -11.00 2.96
C GLY A 22 15.57 -9.97 2.47
N LEU A 23 14.80 -9.38 3.41
CA LEU A 23 13.97 -8.20 3.15
C LEU A 23 14.83 -6.98 2.77
N GLY A 24 15.92 -6.71 3.51
CA GLY A 24 16.83 -5.61 3.18
C GLY A 24 17.49 -5.77 1.80
N LEU A 25 17.92 -6.99 1.44
CA LEU A 25 18.55 -7.29 0.15
C LEU A 25 17.59 -7.17 -1.04
N SER A 26 16.33 -7.60 -0.90
CA SER A 26 15.33 -7.47 -1.96
C SER A 26 14.96 -6.00 -2.24
N ILE A 27 14.89 -5.17 -1.19
CA ILE A 27 14.70 -3.71 -1.32
C ILE A 27 15.88 -3.07 -2.06
N ALA A 28 17.13 -3.44 -1.71
CA ALA A 28 18.33 -2.89 -2.32
C ALA A 28 18.44 -3.24 -3.82
N ILE A 29 18.14 -4.49 -4.20
CA ILE A 29 18.19 -4.92 -5.60
C ILE A 29 17.07 -4.26 -6.42
N GLY A 30 15.87 -4.09 -5.83
CA GLY A 30 14.80 -3.32 -6.45
C GLY A 30 15.20 -1.87 -6.72
N ALA A 31 15.83 -1.20 -5.75
CA ALA A 31 16.28 0.19 -5.89
C ALA A 31 17.34 0.40 -6.98
N VAL A 32 18.28 -0.55 -7.15
CA VAL A 32 19.35 -0.46 -8.17
C VAL A 32 18.80 -0.62 -9.59
N LEU A 33 17.82 -1.50 -9.80
CA LEU A 33 17.19 -1.68 -11.12
C LEU A 33 16.35 -0.46 -11.54
N ILE A 34 15.80 0.28 -10.57
CA ILE A 34 15.01 1.50 -10.82
C ILE A 34 15.92 2.65 -11.27
N TYR A 35 17.10 2.81 -10.69
CA TYR A 35 18.02 3.92 -11.04
C TYR A 35 18.50 3.87 -12.51
N GLY A 36 18.55 2.69 -13.13
CA GLY A 36 19.07 2.52 -14.50
C GLY A 36 18.15 3.02 -15.62
N VAL A 37 16.87 3.29 -15.34
CA VAL A 37 15.86 3.58 -16.39
C VAL A 37 15.48 5.07 -16.45
N ILE A 38 15.77 5.88 -15.42
CA ILE A 38 15.09 7.16 -15.21
C ILE A 38 16.08 8.30 -15.03
N SER A 39 16.59 8.84 -16.13
CA SER A 39 17.35 10.10 -16.13
C SER A 39 16.66 11.21 -16.91
N TYR A 40 15.31 11.17 -17.03
CA TYR A 40 14.56 12.15 -17.81
C TYR A 40 13.12 12.38 -17.30
N ALA A 41 12.96 12.85 -16.06
CA ALA A 41 11.68 13.45 -15.64
C ALA A 41 11.89 14.55 -14.60
N THR A 42 11.57 15.78 -15.00
CA THR A 42 11.62 16.98 -14.18
C THR A 42 10.49 17.00 -13.15
N GLY A 43 10.75 16.42 -11.99
CA GLY A 43 9.98 16.56 -10.75
C GLY A 43 10.91 16.20 -9.59
N VAL A 44 11.28 17.17 -8.76
CA VAL A 44 12.27 16.99 -7.68
C VAL A 44 11.63 16.27 -6.49
N PHE A 45 11.10 15.07 -6.72
CA PHE A 45 10.64 14.20 -5.66
C PHE A 45 11.81 13.32 -5.26
N SER A 46 12.28 13.51 -4.03
CA SER A 46 13.49 12.87 -3.55
C SER A 46 13.18 11.44 -3.12
N ALA A 47 14.18 10.57 -3.14
CA ALA A 47 14.07 9.25 -2.49
C ALA A 47 13.62 9.36 -1.02
N ASN A 48 13.95 10.49 -0.37
CA ASN A 48 13.46 10.83 0.97
C ASN A 48 11.94 10.97 1.05
N ASP A 49 11.29 11.55 0.04
CA ASP A 49 9.83 11.74 0.00
C ASP A 49 9.13 10.38 -0.15
N VAL A 50 9.68 9.51 -1.01
CA VAL A 50 9.19 8.15 -1.18
C VAL A 50 9.35 7.34 0.11
N GLN A 51 10.51 7.42 0.75
CA GLN A 51 10.78 6.72 2.00
C GLN A 51 9.89 7.23 3.15
N ALA A 52 9.69 8.54 3.24
CA ALA A 52 8.78 9.15 4.20
C ALA A 52 7.34 8.70 3.94
N GLU A 53 6.91 8.65 2.68
CA GLU A 53 5.56 8.19 2.33
C GLU A 53 5.36 6.70 2.62
N TYR A 54 6.36 5.86 2.37
CA TYR A 54 6.33 4.44 2.78
C TYR A 54 6.18 4.30 4.31
N SER A 55 6.96 5.06 5.08
CA SER A 55 6.88 5.08 6.55
C SER A 55 5.51 5.58 7.04
N ASN A 56 4.99 6.64 6.42
CA ASN A 56 3.65 7.14 6.67
C ASN A 56 2.58 6.08 6.35
N GLY A 57 2.67 5.41 5.21
CA GLY A 57 1.68 4.42 4.79
C GLY A 57 1.65 3.18 5.67
N THR A 58 2.81 2.68 6.10
CA THR A 58 2.88 1.59 7.09
C THR A 58 2.33 2.01 8.44
N THR A 59 2.59 3.25 8.88
CA THR A 59 2.00 3.83 10.09
C THR A 59 0.48 3.96 9.97
N ILE A 60 -0.04 4.43 8.83
CA ILE A 60 -1.48 4.56 8.57
C ILE A 60 -2.15 3.19 8.69
N ILE A 61 -1.64 2.19 7.97
CA ILE A 61 -2.21 0.83 7.99
C ILE A 61 -2.21 0.27 9.42
N THR A 62 -1.08 0.39 10.12
CA THR A 62 -0.94 -0.15 11.48
C THR A 62 -1.90 0.53 12.46
N ASN A 63 -1.96 1.87 12.44
CA ASN A 63 -2.82 2.63 13.35
C ASN A 63 -4.31 2.45 13.01
N ALA A 64 -4.65 2.36 11.72
CA ALA A 64 -6.02 2.12 11.28
C ALA A 64 -6.51 0.75 11.76
N ARG A 65 -5.70 -0.31 11.60
CA ARG A 65 -6.02 -1.64 12.15
C ARG A 65 -6.22 -1.61 13.66
N ALA A 66 -5.37 -0.87 14.38
CA ALA A 66 -5.41 -0.83 15.84
C ALA A 66 -6.58 0.00 16.42
N ARG A 67 -7.12 0.97 15.66
CA ARG A 67 -8.05 1.98 16.20
C ARG A 67 -9.43 2.03 15.55
N LEU A 68 -9.55 1.58 14.30
CA LEU A 68 -10.79 1.70 13.53
C LEU A 68 -11.60 0.41 13.48
N LYS A 69 -11.05 -0.68 14.01
CA LYS A 69 -11.74 -1.97 14.01
C LYS A 69 -12.58 -2.08 15.28
N THR A 70 -13.89 -2.21 15.11
CA THR A 70 -14.87 -2.41 16.18
C THR A 70 -15.61 -3.71 15.90
N ASP A 71 -15.68 -4.61 16.88
CA ASP A 71 -16.36 -5.92 16.77
C ASP A 71 -15.99 -6.73 15.52
N GLY A 72 -14.73 -6.63 15.08
CA GLY A 72 -14.23 -7.38 13.94
C GLY A 72 -14.40 -6.72 12.58
N ILE A 73 -15.04 -5.53 12.51
CA ILE A 73 -15.34 -4.82 11.26
C ILE A 73 -14.89 -3.34 11.30
N TYR A 74 -14.77 -2.71 10.14
CA TYR A 74 -14.53 -1.28 9.99
C TYR A 74 -15.86 -0.59 9.67
N ASP A 75 -16.69 -0.36 10.69
CA ASP A 75 -18.06 0.11 10.51
C ASP A 75 -18.17 1.60 10.15
N PHE A 76 -17.74 1.95 8.94
CA PHE A 76 -17.82 3.29 8.39
C PHE A 76 -18.74 3.31 7.17
N SER A 77 -19.32 4.47 6.89
CA SER A 77 -20.19 4.67 5.73
C SER A 77 -19.42 4.86 4.42
N GLY A 78 -18.18 5.33 4.50
CA GLY A 78 -17.33 5.56 3.34
C GLY A 78 -16.01 6.25 3.70
N ALA A 79 -15.33 6.75 2.66
CA ALA A 79 -13.96 7.25 2.80
C ALA A 79 -13.84 8.49 3.70
N ALA A 80 -14.77 9.43 3.59
CA ALA A 80 -14.73 10.68 4.35
C ALA A 80 -14.87 10.43 5.86
N ASP A 81 -15.86 9.61 6.23
CA ASP A 81 -16.17 9.23 7.61
C ASP A 81 -15.01 8.45 8.26
N MET A 82 -14.50 7.42 7.57
CA MET A 82 -13.38 6.63 8.06
C MET A 82 -12.09 7.46 8.18
N THR A 83 -11.76 8.27 7.18
CA THR A 83 -10.54 9.11 7.19
C THR A 83 -10.63 10.19 8.26
N GLY A 84 -11.78 10.85 8.39
CA GLY A 84 -12.03 11.88 9.39
C GLY A 84 -11.91 11.33 10.82
N THR A 85 -12.56 10.19 11.07
CA THR A 85 -12.48 9.49 12.36
C THR A 85 -11.05 9.04 12.67
N PHE A 86 -10.34 8.47 11.69
CA PHE A 86 -8.94 8.07 11.83
C PHE A 86 -8.03 9.23 12.25
N ILE A 87 -8.25 10.40 11.67
CA ILE A 87 -7.54 11.63 12.03
C ILE A 87 -7.92 12.08 13.44
N GLN A 88 -9.21 12.12 13.79
CA GLN A 88 -9.68 12.52 15.12
C GLN A 88 -9.07 11.66 16.23
N LEU A 89 -9.06 10.34 16.02
CA LEU A 89 -8.46 9.37 16.92
C LEU A 89 -6.93 9.49 16.99
N GLY A 90 -6.30 10.34 16.17
CA GLY A 90 -4.85 10.58 16.17
C GLY A 90 -4.04 9.43 15.58
N GLY A 91 -4.63 8.63 14.68
CA GLY A 91 -3.91 7.58 13.97
C GLY A 91 -3.07 8.10 12.80
N ALA A 92 -3.41 9.28 12.26
CA ALA A 92 -2.72 9.87 11.12
C ALA A 92 -1.35 10.49 11.47
N PRO A 93 -0.32 10.33 10.63
CA PRO A 93 0.92 11.09 10.73
C PRO A 93 0.65 12.60 10.65
N LYS A 94 1.18 13.38 11.61
CA LYS A 94 0.88 14.82 11.74
C LYS A 94 1.18 15.62 10.46
N GLY A 95 2.23 15.28 9.74
CA GLY A 95 2.66 15.96 8.51
C GLY A 95 1.74 15.78 7.30
N MET A 96 0.79 14.83 7.37
CA MET A 96 -0.15 14.57 6.28
C MET A 96 -1.51 15.24 6.49
N ILE A 97 -1.82 15.71 7.70
CA ILE A 97 -3.16 16.20 8.05
C ILE A 97 -3.39 17.57 7.40
N VAL A 98 -4.48 17.68 6.65
CA VAL A 98 -4.97 18.94 6.10
C VAL A 98 -6.30 19.29 6.76
N GLY A 99 -6.40 20.50 7.30
CA GLY A 99 -7.58 21.01 7.99
C GLY A 99 -7.56 20.79 9.50
N ASN A 100 -8.70 21.06 10.15
CA ASN A 100 -8.82 20.97 11.60
C ASN A 100 -9.08 19.52 12.04
N LYS A 101 -8.13 18.91 12.76
CA LYS A 101 -8.23 17.57 13.32
C LYS A 101 -9.53 17.33 14.12
N ALA A 102 -10.01 18.33 14.86
CA ALA A 102 -11.20 18.18 15.71
C ALA A 102 -12.52 18.16 14.92
N SER A 103 -12.53 18.59 13.66
CA SER A 103 -13.76 18.77 12.87
C SER A 103 -14.44 17.46 12.42
N GLY A 104 -13.70 16.34 12.39
CA GLY A 104 -14.19 15.09 11.80
C GLY A 104 -14.22 15.08 10.28
N SER A 105 -13.84 16.18 9.63
CA SER A 105 -13.77 16.31 8.17
C SER A 105 -12.36 16.65 7.67
N ALA A 106 -11.36 16.50 8.53
CA ALA A 106 -9.95 16.63 8.13
C ALA A 106 -9.61 15.57 7.07
N THR A 107 -8.66 15.88 6.21
CA THR A 107 -8.21 14.98 5.14
C THR A 107 -6.71 14.70 5.27
N LEU A 108 -6.22 13.74 4.49
CA LEU A 108 -4.80 13.43 4.41
C LEU A 108 -4.27 13.79 3.03
N LYS A 109 -3.01 14.22 3.01
CA LYS A 109 -2.24 14.53 1.82
C LYS A 109 -0.89 13.81 1.87
N ASN A 110 -0.47 13.22 0.76
CA ASN A 110 0.84 12.59 0.63
C ASN A 110 1.94 13.63 0.37
N GLN A 111 3.20 13.18 0.40
CA GLN A 111 4.35 14.04 0.12
C GLN A 111 4.32 14.69 -1.28
N PHE A 112 3.56 14.12 -2.21
CA PHE A 112 3.54 14.51 -3.62
C PHE A 112 2.43 15.49 -3.99
N GLY A 113 1.55 15.85 -3.06
CA GLY A 113 0.46 16.76 -3.36
C GLY A 113 -0.94 16.13 -3.39
N GLY A 114 -1.03 14.81 -3.45
CA GLY A 114 -2.28 14.09 -3.66
C GLY A 114 -3.00 13.70 -2.38
N SER A 115 -4.31 13.44 -2.51
CA SER A 115 -5.14 13.00 -1.39
C SER A 115 -4.86 11.56 -0.99
N VAL A 116 -4.89 11.31 0.32
CA VAL A 116 -4.86 9.99 0.93
C VAL A 116 -6.18 9.75 1.65
N THR A 117 -6.80 8.60 1.42
CA THR A 117 -8.09 8.26 2.00
C THR A 117 -8.11 6.82 2.48
N LEU A 118 -8.88 6.56 3.53
CA LEU A 118 -9.17 5.23 4.06
C LEU A 118 -10.64 4.94 3.83
N ALA A 119 -10.98 3.78 3.28
CA ALA A 119 -12.35 3.33 3.10
C ALA A 119 -12.52 1.88 3.53
N PRO A 120 -13.66 1.50 4.13
CA PRO A 120 -13.94 0.10 4.45
C PRO A 120 -14.03 -0.73 3.17
N ALA A 121 -13.50 -1.94 3.23
CA ALA A 121 -13.39 -2.85 2.10
C ALA A 121 -13.94 -4.23 2.46
N THR A 122 -14.46 -4.92 1.45
CA THR A 122 -14.88 -6.32 1.57
C THR A 122 -13.66 -7.22 1.44
N SER A 123 -13.52 -8.19 2.34
CA SER A 123 -12.46 -9.20 2.28
C SER A 123 -13.06 -10.58 2.54
N ASN A 124 -12.73 -11.55 1.69
CA ASN A 124 -13.24 -12.93 1.76
C ASN A 124 -14.77 -13.03 1.87
N GLY A 125 -15.50 -12.15 1.18
CA GLY A 125 -16.97 -12.11 1.20
C GLY A 125 -17.59 -11.46 2.43
N ALA A 126 -16.80 -11.07 3.44
CA ALA A 126 -17.26 -10.32 4.59
C ALA A 126 -17.17 -8.81 4.33
N ALA A 127 -18.31 -8.13 4.33
CA ALA A 127 -18.38 -6.69 4.14
C ALA A 127 -17.67 -5.95 5.28
N LYS A 128 -16.94 -4.89 4.94
CA LYS A 128 -16.19 -4.06 5.90
C LYS A 128 -15.19 -4.84 6.78
N ALA A 129 -14.76 -6.03 6.37
CA ALA A 129 -13.80 -6.84 7.12
C ALA A 129 -12.35 -6.36 6.94
N ALA A 130 -12.09 -5.55 5.91
CA ALA A 130 -10.80 -4.92 5.64
C ALA A 130 -10.99 -3.42 5.40
N PHE A 131 -9.92 -2.73 5.07
CA PHE A 131 -9.99 -1.38 4.52
C PHE A 131 -8.96 -1.19 3.41
N THR A 132 -9.19 -0.18 2.59
CA THR A 132 -8.31 0.24 1.52
C THR A 132 -7.77 1.62 1.83
N VAL A 133 -6.45 1.78 1.72
CA VAL A 133 -5.80 3.08 1.73
C VAL A 133 -5.49 3.48 0.30
N THR A 134 -6.09 4.58 -0.16
CA THR A 134 -5.93 5.08 -1.53
C THR A 134 -5.12 6.36 -1.55
N TYR A 135 -4.05 6.37 -2.34
CA TYR A 135 -3.16 7.49 -2.60
C TYR A 135 -3.37 7.98 -4.04
N ASN A 136 -3.50 9.30 -4.21
CA ASN A 136 -3.67 9.92 -5.53
C ASN A 136 -2.46 10.78 -5.90
N ALA A 137 -2.40 11.17 -7.17
CA ALA A 137 -1.35 12.03 -7.71
C ALA A 137 0.08 11.57 -7.39
N ILE A 138 0.31 10.26 -7.49
CA ILE A 138 1.61 9.66 -7.23
C ILE A 138 2.48 9.76 -8.50
N PRO A 139 3.70 10.33 -8.42
CA PRO A 139 4.63 10.36 -9.53
C PRO A 139 5.05 8.97 -9.99
N TYR A 140 5.45 8.80 -11.25
CA TYR A 140 5.85 7.51 -11.81
C TYR A 140 6.89 6.77 -10.94
N GLU A 141 7.96 7.47 -10.52
CA GLU A 141 9.00 6.90 -9.65
C GLU A 141 8.46 6.39 -8.31
N ALA A 142 7.69 7.23 -7.63
CA ALA A 142 7.08 6.88 -6.37
C ALA A 142 6.06 5.75 -6.56
N CYS A 143 5.36 5.71 -7.69
CA CYS A 143 4.38 4.67 -8.00
C CYS A 143 5.05 3.30 -8.05
N THR A 144 6.16 3.18 -8.77
CA THR A 144 6.88 1.91 -8.90
C THR A 144 7.48 1.45 -7.57
N GLN A 145 8.06 2.37 -6.80
CA GLN A 145 8.67 2.06 -5.51
C GLN A 145 7.65 1.75 -4.41
N LEU A 146 6.61 2.58 -4.25
CA LEU A 146 5.61 2.37 -3.19
C LEU A 146 4.77 1.12 -3.45
N SER A 147 4.37 0.85 -4.70
CA SER A 147 3.59 -0.34 -5.02
C SER A 147 4.37 -1.63 -4.70
N THR A 148 5.65 -1.68 -5.05
CA THR A 148 6.52 -2.83 -4.76
C THR A 148 6.79 -3.00 -3.27
N GLN A 149 7.18 -1.92 -2.57
CA GLN A 149 7.51 -1.99 -1.13
C GLN A 149 6.27 -2.27 -0.26
N MET A 150 5.17 -1.55 -0.49
CA MET A 150 3.96 -1.72 0.34
C MET A 150 3.23 -3.03 0.06
N SER A 151 3.25 -3.54 -1.17
CA SER A 151 2.70 -4.88 -1.46
C SER A 151 3.45 -6.01 -0.76
N GLY A 152 4.72 -5.80 -0.41
CA GLY A 152 5.51 -6.70 0.42
C GLY A 152 5.17 -6.66 1.91
N SER A 153 4.36 -5.69 2.35
CA SER A 153 3.97 -5.56 3.76
C SER A 153 3.01 -6.69 4.17
N PRO A 154 3.22 -7.35 5.33
CA PRO A 154 2.37 -8.46 5.78
C PRO A 154 0.91 -8.07 6.06
N ASN A 155 0.63 -6.77 6.16
CA ASN A 155 -0.70 -6.23 6.41
C ASN A 155 -1.46 -5.85 5.13
N VAL A 156 -0.83 -5.97 3.95
CA VAL A 156 -1.43 -5.66 2.65
C VAL A 156 -1.73 -6.97 1.93
N ALA A 157 -2.98 -7.15 1.53
CA ALA A 157 -3.44 -8.34 0.80
C ALA A 157 -3.48 -8.10 -0.72
N THR A 158 -3.85 -6.89 -1.14
CA THR A 158 -4.01 -6.54 -2.55
C THR A 158 -3.53 -5.11 -2.78
N THR A 159 -2.81 -4.93 -3.88
CA THR A 159 -2.35 -3.62 -4.34
C THR A 159 -2.95 -3.31 -5.70
N SER A 160 -3.72 -2.24 -5.81
CA SER A 160 -4.22 -1.72 -7.08
C SER A 160 -3.32 -0.58 -7.57
N ILE A 161 -2.95 -0.62 -8.85
CA ILE A 161 -2.22 0.45 -9.54
C ILE A 161 -3.09 0.92 -10.70
N ASN A 162 -3.54 2.17 -10.66
CA ASN A 162 -4.42 2.75 -11.68
C ASN A 162 -5.67 1.90 -11.99
N GLY A 163 -6.24 1.27 -10.95
CA GLY A 163 -7.40 0.37 -11.06
C GLY A 163 -7.05 -1.09 -11.39
N THR A 164 -5.80 -1.40 -11.72
CA THR A 164 -5.36 -2.79 -11.96
C THR A 164 -5.00 -3.46 -10.64
N SER A 165 -5.79 -4.45 -10.21
CA SER A 165 -5.57 -5.18 -8.97
C SER A 165 -4.47 -6.24 -9.09
N ASN A 166 -3.54 -6.24 -8.14
CA ASN A 166 -2.46 -7.21 -8.01
C ASN A 166 -2.58 -7.92 -6.66
N SER A 167 -2.60 -9.25 -6.68
CA SER A 167 -2.61 -10.06 -5.46
C SER A 167 -1.19 -10.43 -5.05
N GLY A 168 -0.87 -10.25 -3.76
CA GLY A 168 0.47 -10.50 -3.24
C GLY A 168 1.49 -9.42 -3.65
N VAL A 169 2.78 -9.79 -3.59
CA VAL A 169 3.88 -8.84 -3.83
C VAL A 169 3.94 -8.44 -5.29
N VAL A 170 3.89 -7.14 -5.55
CA VAL A 170 4.05 -6.54 -6.87
C VAL A 170 5.54 -6.48 -7.19
N SER A 171 5.94 -7.03 -8.35
CA SER A 171 7.30 -6.90 -8.85
C SER A 171 7.54 -5.53 -9.49
N ALA A 172 8.79 -5.06 -9.50
CA ALA A 172 9.15 -3.80 -10.15
C ALA A 172 8.80 -3.81 -11.65
N ALA A 173 8.95 -4.95 -12.32
CA ALA A 173 8.58 -5.11 -13.73
C ALA A 173 7.06 -4.96 -13.97
N ASN A 174 6.23 -5.44 -13.04
CA ASN A 174 4.77 -5.26 -13.15
C ASN A 174 4.37 -3.83 -12.80
N ALA A 175 4.97 -3.25 -11.75
CA ALA A 175 4.74 -1.86 -11.37
C ALA A 175 5.11 -0.90 -12.50
N GLY A 176 6.28 -1.06 -13.13
CA GLY A 176 6.73 -0.22 -14.25
C GLY A 176 5.84 -0.31 -15.50
N LYS A 177 5.03 -1.37 -15.65
CA LYS A 177 4.03 -1.48 -16.73
C LYS A 177 2.69 -0.82 -16.39
N GLN A 178 2.34 -0.78 -15.10
CA GLN A 178 1.03 -0.31 -14.65
C GLN A 178 1.07 1.17 -14.22
N CYS A 179 2.22 1.65 -13.73
CA CYS A 179 2.47 3.05 -13.49
C CYS A 179 2.61 3.78 -14.83
N VAL A 180 1.99 4.95 -14.93
CA VAL A 180 2.02 5.81 -16.11
C VAL A 180 2.88 7.04 -15.84
N ALA A 181 3.41 7.62 -16.91
CA ALA A 181 4.25 8.81 -16.85
C ALA A 181 3.49 10.01 -16.27
N ASP A 182 4.26 10.93 -15.68
CA ASP A 182 3.73 12.15 -15.07
C ASP A 182 3.17 13.11 -16.13
N SER A 183 2.24 13.96 -15.71
CA SER A 183 1.74 15.06 -16.55
C SER A 183 2.36 16.37 -16.07
N GLY A 184 3.40 16.82 -16.76
CA GLY A 184 4.24 17.92 -16.30
C GLY A 184 4.94 17.55 -14.99
N SER A 185 4.81 18.39 -13.95
CA SER A 185 5.36 18.12 -12.61
C SER A 185 4.36 17.45 -11.65
N THR A 186 3.21 16.97 -12.16
CA THR A 186 2.17 16.36 -11.33
C THR A 186 2.11 14.86 -11.57
N GLY A 187 2.17 14.09 -10.48
CA GLY A 187 1.93 12.66 -10.53
C GLY A 187 0.52 12.34 -10.98
N THR A 188 0.37 11.30 -11.79
CA THR A 188 -0.92 10.89 -12.40
C THR A 188 -1.42 9.56 -11.88
N ASN A 189 -0.62 8.86 -11.08
CA ASN A 189 -0.93 7.52 -10.63
C ASN A 189 -1.80 7.51 -9.38
N THR A 190 -2.66 6.50 -9.31
CA THR A 190 -3.44 6.16 -8.12
C THR A 190 -3.01 4.78 -7.62
N LEU A 191 -2.66 4.71 -6.34
CA LEU A 191 -2.32 3.46 -5.65
C LEU A 191 -3.39 3.17 -4.60
N ALA A 192 -3.86 1.94 -4.53
CA ALA A 192 -4.79 1.50 -3.49
C ALA A 192 -4.28 0.23 -2.82
N PHE A 193 -4.12 0.25 -1.50
CA PHE A 193 -3.62 -0.87 -0.71
C PHE A 193 -4.73 -1.39 0.19
N THR A 194 -5.24 -2.58 -0.12
CA THR A 194 -6.28 -3.24 0.67
C THR A 194 -5.63 -4.17 1.68
N THR A 195 -6.01 -4.03 2.95
CA THR A 195 -5.46 -4.85 4.02
C THR A 195 -6.01 -6.26 4.02
N ASN A 196 -5.33 -7.15 4.75
CA ASN A 196 -5.96 -8.37 5.21
C ASN A 196 -7.08 -8.08 6.24
N SER A 197 -7.94 -9.07 6.42
CA SER A 197 -8.99 -9.08 7.45
C SER A 197 -8.41 -8.99 8.86
#